data_AF-A0A519U436-F1
#
_entry.id   AF-A0A519U436-F1
#
_cell.length_a   1.000
_cell.length_b   1.000
_cell.length_c   1.000
_cell.angle_alpha   90.00
_cell.angle_beta   90.00
_cell.angle_gamma   90.00
#
_symmetry.space_group_name_H-M   'P 1'
#
loop_
_entity.id
_entity.type
_entity.pdbx_description
1 polymer ?
#
loop_
_entity_poly.entity_id
_entity_poly.type
_entity_poly.pdbx_seq_one_letter_code
_entity_poly.pdbx_strand_id
1 'polypeptide(L)'
;MRKNYTIAILPNLKLISVSFLLMFFFLFIQQGKAQTSYKTATNLAVPKITSALVDAIHPQGSFSIKDGQLDEIYNLKFSFSDAQLKALSADRLIEGKKITFEQTRVMVLPLMGMVHVVGTLDIGGHKGTSDFQLAFKVNNDESVSFKGSRAIKLSDFVEGFPKNEVKLDFEFVLKNNTTELATLTP
;
A
#
# COMPACT_ATOMS: atom_id res chain seq x y z
N MET A 1 25.49 -4.28 -86.34
CA MET A 1 26.42 -3.98 -85.23
C MET A 1 25.75 -4.34 -83.90
N ARG A 2 26.19 -5.40 -83.22
CA ARG A 2 25.67 -5.80 -81.89
C ARG A 2 26.66 -5.33 -80.82
N LYS A 3 26.18 -4.57 -79.83
CA LYS A 3 26.98 -4.16 -78.67
C LYS A 3 26.77 -5.20 -77.56
N ASN A 4 27.86 -5.83 -77.11
CA ASN A 4 27.87 -6.70 -75.94
C ASN A 4 28.19 -5.86 -74.71
N TYR A 5 27.33 -5.91 -73.70
CA TYR A 5 27.56 -5.30 -72.40
C TYR A 5 27.98 -6.37 -71.41
N THR A 6 29.22 -6.30 -70.95
CA THR A 6 29.76 -7.18 -69.90
C THR A 6 29.45 -6.54 -68.55
N ILE A 7 28.60 -7.18 -67.75
CA ILE A 7 28.27 -6.73 -66.40
C ILE A 7 29.34 -7.28 -65.44
N ALA A 8 30.12 -6.38 -64.85
CA ALA A 8 31.09 -6.72 -63.82
C ALA A 8 30.39 -6.86 -62.46
N ILE A 9 30.44 -8.07 -61.89
CA ILE A 9 29.88 -8.36 -60.56
C ILE A 9 30.95 -8.00 -59.51
N LEU A 10 30.68 -6.97 -58.70
CA LEU A 10 31.56 -6.53 -57.62
C LEU A 10 31.55 -7.55 -56.45
N PRO A 11 32.71 -8.07 -56.00
CA PRO A 11 32.80 -9.14 -55.01
C PRO A 11 32.51 -8.74 -53.55
N ASN A 12 32.34 -7.44 -53.26
CA ASN A 12 32.33 -6.92 -51.89
C ASN A 12 30.94 -6.84 -51.21
N LEU A 13 29.88 -7.32 -51.85
CA LEU A 13 28.52 -7.25 -51.28
C LEU A 13 28.30 -8.20 -50.08
N LYS A 14 29.10 -9.26 -49.97
CA LYS A 14 28.94 -10.29 -48.92
C LYS A 14 29.39 -9.81 -47.53
N LEU A 15 30.33 -8.87 -47.44
CA LEU A 15 30.83 -8.38 -46.15
C LEU A 15 29.82 -7.47 -45.43
N ILE A 16 29.01 -6.71 -46.17
CA ILE A 16 28.05 -5.76 -45.60
C ILE A 16 26.89 -6.51 -44.90
N SER A 17 26.49 -7.66 -45.43
CA SER A 17 25.41 -8.48 -44.88
C SER A 17 25.75 -9.08 -43.50
N VAL A 18 27.01 -9.43 -43.25
CA VAL A 18 27.43 -10.05 -41.98
C VAL A 18 27.50 -9.01 -40.86
N SER A 19 27.94 -7.78 -41.15
CA SER A 19 27.98 -6.70 -40.16
C SER A 19 26.59 -6.27 -39.68
N PHE A 20 25.58 -6.29 -40.55
CA PHE A 20 24.19 -5.97 -40.16
C PHE A 20 23.57 -7.05 -39.26
N LEU A 21 23.91 -8.32 -39.48
CA LEU A 21 23.41 -9.44 -38.66
C LEU A 21 23.98 -9.38 -37.23
N LEU A 22 25.25 -9.00 -37.08
CA LEU A 22 25.91 -8.84 -35.79
C LEU A 22 25.33 -7.68 -34.96
N MET A 23 24.95 -6.58 -35.62
CA MET A 23 24.34 -5.43 -34.93
C MET A 23 22.96 -5.74 -34.35
N PHE A 24 22.20 -6.63 -34.98
CA PHE A 24 20.89 -7.06 -34.48
C PHE A 24 21.00 -7.94 -33.22
N PHE A 25 22.06 -8.72 -33.06
CA PHE A 25 22.24 -9.60 -31.89
C PHE A 25 22.56 -8.82 -30.59
N PHE A 26 23.18 -7.64 -30.68
CA PHE A 26 23.48 -6.82 -29.49
C PHE A 26 22.24 -6.09 -28.93
N LEU A 27 21.17 -5.93 -29.71
CA LEU A 27 19.97 -5.23 -29.24
C LEU A 27 19.07 -6.08 -28.32
N PHE A 28 19.28 -7.40 -28.24
CA PHE A 28 18.44 -8.29 -27.44
C PHE A 28 19.04 -8.71 -26.09
N ILE A 29 20.25 -8.26 -25.74
CA ILE A 29 20.87 -8.54 -24.43
C ILE A 29 20.66 -7.35 -23.49
N GLN A 30 19.42 -6.96 -23.28
CA GLN A 30 19.02 -6.23 -22.07
C GLN A 30 18.14 -7.17 -21.25
N GLN A 31 18.78 -8.17 -20.64
CA GLN A 31 18.16 -8.89 -19.54
C GLN A 31 18.02 -7.91 -18.37
N GLY A 32 16.83 -7.35 -18.24
CA GLY A 32 16.44 -6.60 -17.06
C GLY A 32 16.63 -7.49 -15.84
N LYS A 33 17.65 -7.17 -15.03
CA LYS A 33 17.78 -7.71 -13.69
C LYS A 33 16.64 -7.13 -12.86
N ALA A 34 15.48 -7.77 -12.87
CA ALA A 34 14.43 -7.53 -11.88
C ALA A 34 14.94 -8.08 -10.54
N GLN A 35 15.81 -7.32 -9.89
CA GLN A 35 16.26 -7.59 -8.54
C GLN A 35 15.08 -7.26 -7.63
N THR A 36 14.36 -8.29 -7.19
CA THR A 36 13.23 -8.16 -6.27
C THR A 36 13.77 -7.64 -4.94
N SER A 37 13.58 -6.35 -4.69
CA SER A 37 13.99 -5.69 -3.45
C SER A 37 12.93 -5.95 -2.39
N TYR A 38 13.30 -6.65 -1.32
CA TYR A 38 12.45 -6.87 -0.16
C TYR A 38 12.86 -5.89 0.94
N LYS A 39 11.93 -5.02 1.36
CA LYS A 39 12.12 -4.16 2.53
C LYS A 39 10.99 -4.39 3.53
N THR A 40 11.35 -4.86 4.72
CA THR A 40 10.43 -5.01 5.85
C THR A 40 10.53 -3.77 6.74
N ALA A 41 9.41 -3.09 6.98
CA ALA A 41 9.35 -1.88 7.78
C ALA A 41 8.57 -2.13 9.08
N THR A 42 9.20 -1.91 10.25
CA THR A 42 8.57 -2.04 11.57
C THR A 42 8.40 -0.68 12.23
N ASN A 43 7.36 0.13 11.93
CA ASN A 43 7.33 1.50 12.44
C ASN A 43 5.99 2.24 12.64
N LEU A 44 6.08 3.25 13.52
CA LEU A 44 5.05 4.12 14.10
C LEU A 44 4.35 5.01 13.05
N ALA A 45 3.03 5.15 13.15
CA ALA A 45 2.25 6.00 12.27
C ALA A 45 2.44 7.49 12.58
N VAL A 46 2.38 8.32 11.54
CA VAL A 46 2.29 9.78 11.67
C VAL A 46 1.07 10.23 10.87
N PRO A 47 0.10 10.94 11.48
CA PRO A 47 -1.07 11.45 10.77
C PRO A 47 -0.65 12.41 9.65
N LYS A 48 -1.24 12.29 8.45
CA LYS A 48 -0.98 13.20 7.34
C LYS A 48 -1.93 14.39 7.42
N ILE A 49 -1.33 15.58 7.41
CA ILE A 49 -1.97 16.86 7.70
C ILE A 49 -2.84 17.30 6.52
N THR A 50 -4.15 17.29 6.74
CA THR A 50 -5.12 18.19 6.10
C THR A 50 -6.00 18.76 7.20
N SER A 51 -5.84 20.06 7.44
CA SER A 51 -6.58 20.96 8.35
C SER A 51 -7.66 20.34 9.29
N ALA A 52 -7.45 20.54 10.60
CA ALA A 52 -8.39 20.44 11.73
C ALA A 52 -8.55 19.13 12.51
N LEU A 53 -7.96 17.99 12.11
CA LEU A 53 -7.96 16.75 12.92
C LEU A 53 -6.56 16.15 13.02
N VAL A 54 -5.70 16.78 13.83
CA VAL A 54 -4.27 16.44 13.90
C VAL A 54 -3.98 15.18 14.73
N ASP A 55 -4.91 14.66 15.55
CA ASP A 55 -4.69 13.49 16.43
C ASP A 55 -5.84 12.46 16.35
N ALA A 56 -6.37 12.25 15.15
CA ALA A 56 -7.66 11.57 14.98
C ALA A 56 -7.58 10.06 15.28
N ILE A 57 -6.56 9.40 14.74
CA ILE A 57 -6.36 7.95 14.80
C ILE A 57 -4.88 7.72 15.11
N HIS A 58 -4.59 6.76 15.99
CA HIS A 58 -3.23 6.32 16.31
C HIS A 58 -2.98 4.93 15.74
N PRO A 59 -2.57 4.80 14.47
CA PRO A 59 -2.25 3.50 13.90
C PRO A 59 -0.90 2.99 14.37
N GLN A 60 -0.78 1.68 14.44
CA GLN A 60 0.46 0.96 14.67
C GLN A 60 0.43 -0.28 13.78
N GLY A 61 1.58 -0.68 13.25
CA GLY A 61 1.65 -1.85 12.39
C GLY A 61 3.01 -1.92 11.71
N SER A 62 3.19 -2.97 10.93
CA SER A 62 4.37 -3.17 10.09
C SER A 62 3.90 -3.54 8.70
N PHE A 63 4.71 -3.25 7.69
CA PHE A 63 4.36 -3.56 6.32
C PHE A 63 5.61 -3.88 5.50
N SER A 64 5.41 -4.57 4.38
CA SER A 64 6.45 -4.79 3.38
C SER A 64 6.04 -4.17 2.05
N ILE A 65 7.02 -3.58 1.37
CA ILE A 65 6.86 -3.10 -0.01
C ILE A 65 7.74 -3.97 -0.89
N LYS A 66 7.17 -4.45 -1.99
CA LYS A 66 7.85 -5.25 -3.01
C LYS A 66 7.55 -4.67 -4.38
N ASP A 67 8.60 -4.43 -5.17
CA ASP A 67 8.50 -3.88 -6.52
C ASP A 67 7.67 -2.57 -6.60
N GLY A 68 7.79 -1.74 -5.55
CA GLY A 68 7.06 -0.46 -5.43
C GLY A 68 5.59 -0.58 -5.04
N GLN A 69 5.12 -1.79 -4.71
CA GLN A 69 3.75 -2.06 -4.28
C GLN A 69 3.72 -2.57 -2.84
N LEU A 70 2.61 -2.32 -2.15
CA LEU A 70 2.37 -2.92 -0.85
C LEU A 70 2.18 -4.43 -1.04
N ASP A 71 2.92 -5.23 -0.28
CA ASP A 71 2.90 -6.69 -0.37
C ASP A 71 2.14 -7.25 0.84
N GLU A 72 2.62 -7.00 2.06
CA GLU A 72 2.01 -7.50 3.30
C GLU A 72 1.84 -6.40 4.36
N ILE A 73 0.88 -6.61 5.27
CA ILE A 73 0.66 -5.80 6.48
C ILE A 73 0.60 -6.74 7.69
N TYR A 74 1.30 -6.39 8.75
CA TYR A 74 1.34 -7.16 9.99
C TYR A 74 0.90 -6.31 11.17
N ASN A 75 0.14 -6.92 12.07
CA ASN A 75 -0.20 -6.37 13.38
C ASN A 75 -0.79 -4.95 13.32
N LEU A 76 -1.62 -4.65 12.31
CA LEU A 76 -2.29 -3.37 12.22
C LEU A 76 -3.23 -3.19 13.43
N LYS A 77 -2.98 -2.15 14.19
CA LYS A 77 -3.80 -1.70 15.33
C LYS A 77 -4.12 -0.24 15.14
N PHE A 78 -5.30 0.18 15.53
CA PHE A 78 -5.60 1.61 15.61
C PHE A 78 -6.55 1.91 16.76
N SER A 79 -6.40 3.10 17.34
CA SER A 79 -7.31 3.64 18.34
C SER A 79 -7.78 5.03 17.94
N PHE A 80 -9.08 5.25 18.07
CA PHE A 80 -9.69 6.56 17.89
C PHE A 80 -9.38 7.44 19.10
N SER A 81 -9.11 8.73 18.86
CA SER A 81 -8.99 9.69 19.94
C SER A 81 -10.36 10.22 20.39
N ASP A 82 -10.41 10.72 21.62
CA ASP A 82 -11.61 11.35 22.19
C ASP A 82 -12.14 12.50 21.32
N ALA A 83 -11.27 13.19 20.58
CA ALA A 83 -11.65 14.27 19.67
C ALA A 83 -12.49 13.77 18.48
N GLN A 84 -12.12 12.63 17.87
CA GLN A 84 -12.94 12.02 16.81
C GLN A 84 -14.24 11.46 17.36
N LEU A 85 -14.19 10.84 18.53
CA LEU A 85 -15.39 10.31 19.17
C LEU A 85 -16.38 11.43 19.44
N LYS A 86 -15.92 12.61 19.90
CA LYS A 86 -16.73 13.82 20.06
C LYS A 86 -17.33 14.33 18.74
N ALA A 87 -16.59 14.28 17.64
CA ALA A 87 -17.13 14.62 16.32
C ALA A 87 -18.20 13.61 15.84
N LEU A 88 -18.04 12.33 16.22
CA LEU A 88 -19.05 11.28 16.01
C LEU A 88 -20.22 11.36 17.03
N SER A 89 -20.05 12.11 18.13
CA SER A 89 -20.96 12.20 19.29
C SER A 89 -22.25 13.01 19.04
N ALA A 90 -22.72 13.10 17.79
CA ALA A 90 -24.15 13.30 17.59
C ALA A 90 -24.95 12.20 18.33
N ASP A 91 -24.33 11.03 18.54
CA ASP A 91 -24.83 9.94 19.37
C ASP A 91 -24.09 9.90 20.72
N ARG A 92 -24.75 10.34 21.81
CA ARG A 92 -24.21 10.39 23.20
C ARG A 92 -23.68 9.04 23.72
N LEU A 93 -23.95 7.97 23.00
CA LEU A 93 -23.67 6.59 23.38
C LEU A 93 -22.21 6.18 23.21
N ILE A 94 -21.46 6.89 22.36
CA ILE A 94 -20.02 6.64 22.12
C ILE A 94 -19.16 7.61 22.96
N GLU A 95 -19.76 8.65 23.54
CA GLU A 95 -19.03 9.64 24.33
C GLU A 95 -18.29 8.98 25.50
N GLY A 96 -16.97 9.22 25.59
CA GLY A 96 -16.11 8.65 26.63
C GLY A 96 -15.79 7.15 26.47
N LYS A 97 -16.20 6.50 25.37
CA LYS A 97 -15.86 5.10 25.08
C LYS A 97 -14.60 5.02 24.24
N LYS A 98 -13.64 4.17 24.64
CA LYS A 98 -12.46 3.88 23.81
C LYS A 98 -12.86 2.98 22.64
N ILE A 99 -12.52 3.36 21.42
CA ILE A 99 -12.66 2.49 20.24
C ILE A 99 -11.28 2.05 19.78
N THR A 100 -11.03 0.75 19.77
CA THR A 100 -9.77 0.15 19.31
C THR A 100 -10.00 -0.99 18.34
N PHE A 101 -9.08 -1.18 17.42
CA PHE A 101 -9.07 -2.29 16.48
C PHE A 101 -7.74 -3.02 16.52
N GLU A 102 -7.80 -4.35 16.38
CA GLU A 102 -6.64 -5.22 16.24
C GLU A 102 -6.84 -6.20 15.09
N GLN A 103 -5.97 -6.13 14.09
CA GLN A 103 -5.93 -7.01 12.93
C GLN A 103 -5.78 -8.48 13.37
N THR A 104 -6.58 -9.34 12.77
CA THR A 104 -6.44 -10.81 12.86
C THR A 104 -6.04 -11.42 11.52
N ARG A 105 -6.57 -10.86 10.41
CA ARG A 105 -6.29 -11.31 9.05
C ARG A 105 -6.24 -10.10 8.12
N VAL A 106 -5.45 -10.21 7.07
CA VAL A 106 -5.37 -9.18 6.02
C VAL A 106 -5.25 -9.83 4.66
N MET A 107 -5.85 -9.19 3.66
CA MET A 107 -5.67 -9.49 2.26
C MET A 107 -5.33 -8.21 1.53
N VAL A 108 -4.13 -8.16 0.95
CA VAL A 108 -3.69 -7.03 0.13
C VAL A 108 -4.02 -7.36 -1.33
N LEU A 109 -4.60 -6.39 -2.04
CA LEU A 109 -4.95 -6.47 -3.46
C LEU A 109 -4.18 -5.37 -4.21
N PRO A 110 -2.89 -5.60 -4.54
CA PRO A 110 -2.00 -4.52 -4.97
C PRO A 110 -2.44 -3.82 -6.25
N LEU A 111 -2.93 -4.59 -7.22
CA LEU A 111 -3.39 -4.07 -8.52
C LEU A 111 -4.62 -3.16 -8.40
N MET A 112 -5.44 -3.36 -7.37
CA MET A 112 -6.63 -2.55 -7.11
C MET A 112 -6.34 -1.37 -6.17
N GLY A 113 -5.15 -1.32 -5.56
CA GLY A 113 -4.85 -0.34 -4.51
C GLY A 113 -5.75 -0.51 -3.29
N MET A 114 -6.13 -1.74 -2.95
CA MET A 114 -7.07 -2.05 -1.87
C MET A 114 -6.49 -3.04 -0.86
N VAL A 115 -6.90 -2.92 0.39
CA VAL A 115 -6.64 -3.88 1.46
C VAL A 115 -7.95 -4.21 2.16
N HIS A 116 -8.21 -5.51 2.34
CA HIS A 116 -9.27 -6.01 3.19
C HIS A 116 -8.67 -6.49 4.52
N VAL A 117 -8.98 -5.80 5.61
CA VAL A 117 -8.48 -6.12 6.95
C VAL A 117 -9.63 -6.63 7.79
N VAL A 118 -9.46 -7.78 8.43
CA VAL A 118 -10.43 -8.36 9.37
C VAL A 118 -9.79 -8.41 10.75
N GLY A 119 -10.53 -8.01 11.77
CA GLY A 119 -9.99 -7.94 13.12
C GLY A 119 -11.04 -7.81 14.21
N THR A 120 -10.55 -7.65 15.44
CA THR A 120 -11.40 -7.41 16.60
C THR A 120 -11.55 -5.91 16.80
N LEU A 121 -12.80 -5.44 16.74
CA LEU A 121 -13.18 -4.07 17.10
C LEU A 121 -13.71 -4.09 18.54
N ASP A 122 -13.10 -3.29 19.40
CA ASP A 122 -13.52 -3.08 20.80
C ASP A 122 -14.10 -1.68 20.93
N ILE A 123 -15.35 -1.59 21.37
CA ILE A 123 -16.06 -0.34 21.64
C ILE A 123 -16.42 -0.33 23.12
N GLY A 124 -15.66 0.42 23.92
CA GLY A 124 -15.96 0.59 25.35
C GLY A 124 -15.92 -0.70 26.17
N GLY A 125 -15.12 -1.69 25.78
CA GLY A 125 -14.99 -3.01 26.40
C GLY A 125 -15.76 -4.12 25.69
N HIS A 126 -16.60 -3.77 24.72
CA HIS A 126 -17.40 -4.73 23.96
C HIS A 126 -16.69 -5.09 22.65
N LYS A 127 -16.28 -6.35 22.53
CA LYS A 127 -15.49 -6.86 21.41
C LYS A 127 -16.38 -7.57 20.39
N GLY A 128 -16.18 -7.25 19.11
CA GLY A 128 -16.81 -7.94 17.99
C GLY A 128 -15.84 -8.07 16.81
N THR A 129 -16.13 -8.99 15.90
CA THR A 129 -15.36 -9.11 14.65
C THR A 129 -15.87 -8.07 13.65
N SER A 130 -14.95 -7.31 13.06
CA SER A 130 -15.27 -6.34 12.01
C SER A 130 -14.27 -6.44 10.86
N ASP A 131 -14.77 -6.12 9.67
CA ASP A 131 -13.97 -6.00 8.46
C ASP A 131 -13.90 -4.55 7.96
N PHE A 132 -12.75 -4.17 7.41
CA PHE A 132 -12.50 -2.87 6.82
C PHE A 132 -11.92 -3.05 5.42
N GLN A 133 -12.48 -2.30 4.47
CA GLN A 133 -11.92 -2.14 3.14
C GLN A 133 -11.23 -0.78 3.08
N LEU A 134 -9.91 -0.80 2.91
CA LEU A 134 -9.08 0.38 2.88
C LEU A 134 -8.45 0.51 1.50
N ALA A 135 -8.67 1.63 0.83
CA ALA A 135 -7.83 2.04 -0.27
C ALA A 135 -6.44 2.40 0.26
N PHE A 136 -5.39 2.05 -0.48
CA PHE A 136 -4.03 2.39 -0.11
C PHE A 136 -3.24 3.02 -1.26
N LYS A 137 -2.22 3.78 -0.90
CA LYS A 137 -1.23 4.34 -1.83
C LYS A 137 0.16 4.30 -1.21
N VAL A 138 1.11 3.67 -1.91
CA VAL A 138 2.53 3.77 -1.60
C VAL A 138 3.02 5.15 -2.04
N ASN A 139 3.64 5.89 -1.12
CA ASN A 139 4.20 7.22 -1.35
C ASN A 139 5.67 7.13 -1.80
N ASN A 140 6.20 8.24 -2.30
CA ASN A 140 7.59 8.31 -2.78
C ASN A 140 8.63 8.09 -1.66
N ASP A 141 8.27 8.33 -0.41
CA ASP A 141 9.11 8.13 0.77
C ASP A 141 8.97 6.72 1.36
N GLU A 142 8.42 5.77 0.60
CA GLU A 142 8.13 4.39 1.03
C GLU A 142 7.16 4.29 2.22
N SER A 143 6.45 5.37 2.55
CA SER A 143 5.31 5.32 3.46
C SER A 143 4.04 4.87 2.73
N VAL A 144 3.06 4.36 3.47
CA VAL A 144 1.79 3.87 2.90
C VAL A 144 0.63 4.64 3.50
N SER A 145 -0.12 5.33 2.64
CA SER A 145 -1.35 6.02 3.02
C SER A 145 -2.52 5.07 2.90
N PHE A 146 -3.40 5.06 3.89
CA PHE A 146 -4.64 4.29 3.90
C PHE A 146 -5.84 5.21 4.05
N LYS A 147 -6.93 4.89 3.34
CA LYS A 147 -8.20 5.59 3.42
C LYS A 147 -9.36 4.62 3.31
N GLY A 148 -10.40 4.78 4.13
CA GLY A 148 -11.59 3.95 4.03
C GLY A 148 -12.74 4.49 4.86
N SER A 149 -13.89 3.83 4.77
CA SER A 149 -15.03 4.14 5.63
C SER A 149 -15.86 2.90 5.86
N ARG A 150 -16.43 2.74 7.06
CA ARG A 150 -17.32 1.63 7.40
C ARG A 150 -18.47 2.11 8.26
N ALA A 151 -19.69 1.77 7.87
CA ALA A 151 -20.85 1.86 8.74
C ALA A 151 -20.89 0.64 9.68
N ILE A 152 -21.07 0.88 10.97
CA ILE A 152 -21.24 -0.14 12.00
C ILE A 152 -22.55 0.09 12.75
N LYS A 153 -23.26 -0.97 13.11
CA LYS A 153 -24.42 -0.88 14.00
C LYS A 153 -23.95 -1.10 15.42
N LEU A 154 -24.19 -0.13 16.30
CA LEU A 154 -23.78 -0.26 17.70
C LEU A 154 -24.52 -1.39 18.43
N SER A 155 -25.74 -1.70 17.99
CA SER A 155 -26.53 -2.83 18.49
C SER A 155 -25.85 -4.19 18.30
N ASP A 156 -24.90 -4.30 17.36
CA ASP A 156 -24.18 -5.55 17.12
C ASP A 156 -23.11 -5.81 18.21
N PHE A 157 -22.76 -4.78 18.98
CA PHE A 157 -21.75 -4.84 20.04
C PHE A 157 -22.36 -4.77 21.45
N VAL A 158 -23.47 -4.03 21.62
CA VAL A 158 -24.12 -3.84 22.92
C VAL A 158 -25.63 -3.97 22.79
N GLU A 159 -26.22 -4.94 23.49
CA GLU A 159 -27.67 -5.06 23.59
C GLU A 159 -28.27 -3.82 24.28
N GLY A 160 -29.29 -3.23 23.66
CA GLY A 160 -29.94 -2.01 24.15
C GLY A 160 -29.46 -0.71 23.50
N PHE A 161 -28.42 -0.75 22.66
CA PHE A 161 -28.05 0.39 21.82
C PHE A 161 -29.03 0.54 20.64
N PRO A 162 -29.27 1.77 20.16
CA PRO A 162 -30.12 2.01 19.00
C PRO A 162 -29.52 1.30 17.78
N LYS A 163 -30.40 0.86 16.89
CA LYS A 163 -30.04 0.19 15.63
C LYS A 163 -29.45 1.16 14.59
N ASN A 164 -29.04 2.35 15.01
CA ASN A 164 -28.48 3.36 14.15
C ASN A 164 -27.10 2.92 13.67
N GLU A 165 -26.80 3.26 12.43
CA GLU A 165 -25.49 3.04 11.84
C GLU A 165 -24.61 4.24 12.13
N VAL A 166 -23.44 3.98 12.72
CA VAL A 166 -22.38 4.96 12.89
C VAL A 166 -21.34 4.73 11.82
N LYS A 167 -21.06 5.77 11.05
CA LYS A 167 -20.03 5.73 10.01
C LYS A 167 -18.68 6.10 10.61
N LEU A 168 -17.73 5.19 10.52
CA LEU A 168 -16.33 5.38 10.87
C LEU A 168 -15.55 5.70 9.60
N ASP A 169 -14.93 6.86 9.54
CA ASP A 169 -14.03 7.25 8.44
C ASP A 169 -12.57 7.12 8.90
N PHE A 170 -11.74 6.52 8.05
CA PHE A 170 -10.34 6.19 8.32
C PHE A 170 -9.45 6.93 7.33
N GLU A 171 -8.47 7.66 7.83
CA GLU A 171 -7.39 8.20 7.02
C GLU A 171 -6.10 8.25 7.85
N PHE A 172 -5.08 7.50 7.44
CA PHE A 172 -3.82 7.42 8.17
C PHE A 172 -2.63 7.03 7.29
N VAL A 173 -1.41 7.21 7.80
CA VAL A 173 -0.17 6.84 7.10
C VAL A 173 0.72 5.99 8.00
N LEU A 174 1.17 4.85 7.48
CA LEU A 174 2.23 4.05 8.09
C LEU A 174 3.57 4.47 7.47
N LYS A 175 4.56 4.78 8.32
CA LYS A 175 5.90 5.18 7.88
C LYS A 175 6.92 4.10 8.19
N ASN A 176 7.96 4.02 7.37
CA ASN A 176 9.14 3.23 7.67
C ASN A 176 10.18 4.10 8.39
N ASN A 177 10.39 3.93 9.69
CA ASN A 177 11.55 4.46 10.42
C ASN A 177 12.68 3.41 10.46
N THR A 178 13.21 3.01 9.32
CA THR A 178 14.54 2.38 9.30
C THR A 178 15.57 3.47 9.65
N THR A 179 15.71 3.77 10.94
CA THR A 179 16.83 4.52 11.49
C THR A 179 17.94 3.52 11.84
N GLU A 180 18.43 2.80 10.84
CA GLU A 180 19.70 2.09 10.90
C GLU A 180 20.09 1.79 9.46
N LEU A 181 20.78 2.74 8.84
CA LEU A 181 21.69 2.40 7.76
C LEU A 181 22.66 1.37 8.33
N ALA A 182 22.49 0.11 7.98
CA ALA A 182 23.61 -0.80 7.91
C ALA A 182 24.56 -0.23 6.84
N THR A 183 25.41 0.71 7.25
CA THR A 183 26.63 1.04 6.52
C THR A 183 27.48 -0.22 6.54
N LEU A 184 27.25 -1.12 5.60
CA LEU A 184 28.27 -2.06 5.17
C LEU A 184 29.38 -1.18 4.60
N THR A 185 30.36 -0.92 5.46
CA THR A 185 31.65 -0.33 5.10
C THR A 185 32.31 -1.26 4.07
N PRO A 186 33.03 -0.69 3.08
CA PRO A 186 33.51 -1.41 1.89
C PRO A 186 34.48 -2.55 2.18
#